data_AF-A0A8T3B2K6-F1
#
_entry.id   AF-A0A8T3B2K6-F1
#
_cell.length_a   1.000
_cell.length_b   1.000
_cell.length_c   1.000
_cell.angle_alpha   90.00
_cell.angle_beta   90.00
_cell.angle_gamma   90.00
#
_symmetry.space_group_name_H-M   'P 1'
#
loop_
_entity.id
_entity.type
_entity.pdbx_description
1 polymer ?
#
loop_
_entity_poly.entity_id
_entity_poly.type
_entity_poly.pdbx_seq_one_letter_code
_entity_poly.pdbx_strand_id
1 'polypeptide(L)'
;MKMHKRFQPMEEDVIEEIEMILQYRFRNKILLVEAFTQYSFNNPLKKAGKSYERLEFMGDSVLGCLMARETSSSYEALPPEQLMLLRAANVDTERLARIAIKFNFH
;
A
#
# COMPACT_ATOMS: atom_id res chain seq x y z
N MET A 1 32.18 -2.93 -4.45
CA MET A 1 31.65 -4.31 -4.36
C MET A 1 30.25 -4.23 -3.76
N LYS A 2 29.18 -4.26 -4.58
CA LYS A 2 27.80 -4.15 -4.08
C LYS A 2 27.39 -5.50 -3.48
N MET A 3 27.24 -5.55 -2.16
CA MET A 3 26.71 -6.71 -1.45
C MET A 3 25.29 -6.96 -1.96
N HIS A 4 25.07 -8.11 -2.58
CA HIS A 4 23.74 -8.57 -2.94
C HIS A 4 23.04 -8.91 -1.62
N LYS A 5 22.16 -8.04 -1.13
CA LYS A 5 21.29 -8.37 0.02
C LYS A 5 20.54 -9.65 -0.34
N ARG A 6 20.81 -10.72 0.42
CA ARG A 6 20.17 -12.02 0.28
C ARG A 6 18.70 -11.84 0.66
N PHE A 7 17.77 -12.37 -0.13
CA PHE A 7 16.36 -12.36 0.23
C PHE A 7 16.18 -13.08 1.57
N GLN A 8 15.65 -12.37 2.57
CA GLN A 8 15.19 -12.95 3.82
C GLN A 8 13.66 -12.92 3.79
N PRO A 9 12.98 -14.06 3.97
CA PRO A 9 11.54 -14.08 4.12
C PRO A 9 11.16 -13.30 5.38
N MET A 10 10.01 -12.62 5.35
CA MET A 10 9.48 -11.91 6.50
C MET A 10 9.15 -12.92 7.61
N GLU A 11 9.59 -12.65 8.84
CA GLU A 11 9.33 -13.53 9.98
C GLU A 11 7.85 -13.53 10.36
N GLU A 12 7.36 -14.64 10.92
CA GLU A 12 5.95 -14.80 11.26
C GLU A 12 5.48 -13.77 12.30
N ASP A 13 6.32 -13.48 13.31
CA ASP A 13 6.03 -12.48 14.34
C ASP A 13 5.82 -11.07 13.75
N VAL A 14 6.56 -10.72 12.69
CA VAL A 14 6.40 -9.46 11.96
C VAL A 14 5.08 -9.42 11.19
N ILE A 15 4.66 -10.54 10.60
CA ILE A 15 3.36 -10.64 9.93
C ILE A 15 2.24 -10.41 10.95
N GLU A 16 2.32 -11.05 12.12
CA GLU A 16 1.32 -10.90 13.18
C GLU A 16 1.27 -9.46 13.72
N GLU A 17 2.41 -8.81 13.91
CA GLU A 17 2.48 -7.40 14.31
C GLU A 17 1.77 -6.49 13.30
N ILE A 18 2.02 -6.66 12.01
CA ILE A 18 1.37 -5.87 10.97
C ILE A 18 -0.14 -6.16 10.92
N GLU A 19 -0.58 -7.42 11.03
CA GLU A 19 -2.00 -7.76 11.09
C GLU A 19 -2.71 -7.13 12.31
N MET A 20 -2.01 -7.04 13.44
CA MET A 20 -2.49 -6.32 14.63
C MET A 20 -2.59 -4.82 14.39
N ILE A 21 -1.58 -4.18 13.79
CA ILE A 21 -1.63 -2.74 13.48
C ILE A 21 -2.77 -2.42 12.51
N LEU A 22 -2.95 -3.24 11.48
CA LEU A 22 -4.01 -3.10 10.49
C LEU A 22 -5.40 -3.46 11.04
N GLN A 23 -5.46 -4.12 12.19
CA GLN A 23 -6.68 -4.73 12.74
C GLN A 23 -7.36 -5.63 11.69
N TYR A 24 -6.56 -6.32 10.89
CA TYR A 24 -7.02 -7.13 9.77
C TYR A 24 -6.12 -8.36 9.59
N ARG A 25 -6.74 -9.54 9.63
CA ARG A 25 -6.07 -10.82 9.39
C ARG A 25 -6.21 -11.23 7.94
N PHE A 26 -5.09 -11.36 7.24
CA PHE A 26 -5.05 -11.79 5.85
C PHE A 26 -5.39 -13.28 5.74
N ARG A 27 -6.41 -13.59 4.92
CA ARG A 27 -6.67 -14.97 4.51
C ARG A 27 -5.49 -15.59 3.76
N ASN A 28 -4.76 -14.76 3.01
CA ASN A 28 -3.55 -15.14 2.30
C ASN A 28 -2.40 -14.21 2.71
N LYS A 29 -1.61 -14.66 3.70
CA LYS A 29 -0.45 -13.92 4.24
C LYS A 29 0.59 -13.54 3.18
N ILE A 30 0.62 -14.25 2.04
CA ILE A 30 1.54 -13.91 0.95
C ILE A 30 1.25 -12.52 0.36
N LEU A 31 -0.01 -12.06 0.37
CA LEU A 31 -0.33 -10.71 -0.11
C LEU A 31 0.29 -9.63 0.78
N LEU A 32 0.30 -9.85 2.10
CA LEU A 32 0.95 -8.95 3.05
C LEU A 32 2.48 -8.96 2.83
N VAL A 33 3.09 -10.14 2.72
CA VAL A 33 4.53 -10.25 2.45
C VAL A 33 4.89 -9.59 1.11
N GLU A 34 4.08 -9.78 0.07
CA GLU A 34 4.25 -9.14 -1.24
C GLU A 34 4.14 -7.62 -1.16
N ALA A 35 3.21 -7.09 -0.35
CA ALA A 35 3.04 -5.65 -0.13
C ALA A 35 4.21 -4.99 0.64
N PHE A 36 4.94 -5.75 1.45
CA PHE A 36 6.08 -5.23 2.23
C PHE A 36 7.46 -5.57 1.63
N THR A 37 7.50 -6.38 0.57
CA THR A 37 8.75 -6.77 -0.07
C THR A 37 8.99 -5.98 -1.35
N GLN A 38 9.82 -4.95 -1.28
CA GLN A 38 10.28 -4.24 -2.48
C GLN A 38 11.10 -5.13 -3.42
N TYR A 39 11.07 -4.76 -4.71
CA TYR A 39 11.71 -5.48 -5.79
C TYR A 39 13.22 -5.67 -5.57
N SER A 40 13.64 -6.93 -5.47
CA SER A 40 15.05 -7.29 -5.53
C SER A 40 15.26 -8.39 -6.56
N PHE A 41 16.43 -8.38 -7.22
CA PHE A 41 16.76 -9.32 -8.30
C PHE A 41 16.67 -10.80 -7.88
N ASN A 42 16.86 -11.08 -6.59
CA ASN A 42 16.86 -12.43 -6.02
C ASN A 42 15.59 -12.79 -5.23
N ASN A 43 14.52 -11.99 -5.33
CA ASN A 43 13.26 -12.25 -4.62
C ASN A 43 12.53 -13.49 -5.23
N PRO A 44 12.29 -14.56 -4.45
CA PRO A 44 11.50 -15.73 -4.89
C PRO A 44 10.07 -15.38 -5.30
N LEU A 45 9.45 -14.37 -4.68
CA LEU A 45 8.10 -13.90 -5.03
C LEU A 45 8.07 -13.39 -6.48
N LYS A 46 9.13 -12.70 -6.90
CA LYS A 46 9.27 -12.24 -8.28
C LYS A 46 9.32 -13.41 -9.28
N LYS A 47 10.03 -14.50 -8.94
CA LYS A 47 10.04 -15.72 -9.78
C LYS A 47 8.66 -16.36 -9.90
N ALA A 48 7.79 -16.15 -8.91
CA ALA A 48 6.40 -16.60 -8.91
C ALA A 48 5.41 -15.57 -9.50
N GLY A 49 5.90 -14.48 -10.13
CA GLY A 49 5.05 -13.45 -10.73
C GLY A 49 4.37 -12.51 -9.74
N LYS A 50 4.83 -12.48 -8.48
CA LYS A 50 4.35 -11.61 -7.41
C LYS A 50 5.24 -10.38 -7.29
N SER A 51 4.63 -9.20 -7.21
CA SER A 51 5.30 -7.90 -7.29
C SER A 51 4.50 -6.87 -6.49
N TYR A 52 5.20 -6.20 -5.58
CA TYR A 52 4.70 -5.04 -4.85
C TYR A 52 4.09 -4.02 -5.81
N GLU A 53 4.75 -3.72 -6.93
CA GLU A 53 4.32 -2.72 -7.90
C GLU A 53 2.94 -3.04 -8.50
N ARG A 54 2.60 -4.33 -8.66
CA ARG A 54 1.27 -4.74 -9.10
C ARG A 54 0.22 -4.50 -8.02
N LEU A 55 0.54 -4.80 -6.76
CA LEU A 55 -0.35 -4.51 -5.64
C LEU A 55 -0.52 -3.00 -5.43
N GLU A 56 0.55 -2.22 -5.59
CA GLU A 56 0.54 -0.76 -5.54
C GLU A 56 -0.39 -0.18 -6.61
N PHE A 57 -0.26 -0.62 -7.86
CA PHE A 57 -1.14 -0.19 -8.96
C PHE A 57 -2.62 -0.48 -8.67
N MET A 58 -2.92 -1.68 -8.16
CA MET A 58 -4.28 -2.05 -7.78
C MET A 58 -4.78 -1.22 -6.57
N GLY A 59 -3.92 -1.01 -5.59
CA GLY A 59 -4.21 -0.23 -4.39
C GLY A 59 -4.52 1.23 -4.70
N ASP A 60 -3.75 1.86 -5.60
CA ASP A 60 -3.98 3.24 -6.04
C ASP A 60 -5.34 3.40 -6.73
N SER A 61 -5.71 2.42 -7.58
CA SER A 61 -7.01 2.40 -8.24
C SER A 61 -8.17 2.26 -7.24
N VAL A 62 -8.05 1.35 -6.26
CA VAL A 62 -9.06 1.15 -5.21
C VAL A 62 -9.19 2.38 -4.32
N LEU A 63 -8.06 2.94 -3.86
CA LEU A 63 -8.05 4.14 -3.04
C LEU A 63 -8.65 5.33 -3.79
N GLY A 64 -8.30 5.51 -5.06
CA GLY A 64 -8.86 6.54 -5.91
C GLY A 64 -10.37 6.43 -6.09
N CYS A 65 -10.89 5.20 -6.23
CA CYS A 65 -12.33 4.94 -6.31
C CYS A 65 -13.06 5.27 -5.01
N LEU A 66 -12.54 4.80 -3.87
CA LEU A 66 -13.11 5.10 -2.55
C LEU A 66 -13.12 6.59 -2.29
N MET A 67 -12.01 7.28 -2.56
CA MET A 67 -11.90 8.72 -2.37
C MET A 67 -12.88 9.48 -3.25
N ALA A 68 -13.05 9.09 -4.52
CA ALA A 68 -14.03 9.70 -5.39
C ALA A 68 -15.47 9.50 -4.89
N ARG A 69 -15.80 8.31 -4.36
CA ARG A 69 -17.11 8.03 -3.77
C ARG A 69 -17.37 8.88 -2.54
N GLU A 70 -16.44 8.91 -1.61
CA GLU A 70 -16.58 9.62 -0.33
C GLU A 70 -16.59 11.14 -0.53
N THR A 71 -15.78 11.69 -1.43
CA THR A 71 -15.83 13.13 -1.74
C THR A 71 -17.09 13.53 -2.48
N SER A 72 -17.56 12.72 -3.44
CA SER A 72 -18.81 13.01 -4.15
C SER A 72 -20.02 12.98 -3.20
N SER A 73 -20.04 12.05 -2.24
CA SER A 73 -21.10 11.95 -1.25
C SER A 73 -21.03 13.02 -0.16
N SER A 74 -19.83 13.43 0.26
CA SER A 74 -19.67 14.43 1.33
C SER A 74 -19.81 15.87 0.83
N TYR A 75 -19.60 16.10 -0.47
CA TYR A 75 -19.55 17.41 -1.09
C TYR A 75 -20.44 17.50 -2.34
N GLU A 76 -21.70 17.11 -2.23
CA GLU A 76 -22.65 17.03 -3.36
C GLU A 76 -22.83 18.35 -4.14
N ALA A 77 -22.62 19.49 -3.49
CA ALA A 77 -22.78 20.82 -4.08
C ALA A 77 -21.50 21.35 -4.76
N LEU A 78 -20.36 20.66 -4.64
CA LEU A 78 -19.10 21.13 -5.22
C LEU A 78 -18.98 20.75 -6.70
N PRO A 79 -18.47 21.65 -7.55
CA PRO A 79 -18.23 21.34 -8.94
C PRO A 79 -17.08 20.34 -9.11
N PRO A 80 -17.02 19.59 -10.22
CA PRO A 80 -16.01 18.57 -10.47
C PRO A 80 -14.57 19.07 -10.31
N GLU A 81 -14.26 20.31 -10.69
CA GLU A 81 -12.89 20.84 -10.55
C GLU A 81 -12.45 20.92 -9.08
N GLN A 82 -13.36 21.30 -8.18
CA GLN A 82 -13.08 21.40 -6.75
C GLN A 82 -12.96 20.01 -6.11
N LEU A 83 -13.76 19.04 -6.55
CA LEU A 83 -13.62 17.65 -6.10
C LEU A 83 -12.27 17.05 -6.52
N MET A 84 -11.78 17.37 -7.72
CA MET A 84 -10.44 16.96 -8.17
C MET A 84 -9.33 17.59 -7.34
N LEU A 85 -9.43 18.88 -7.02
CA LEU A 85 -8.48 19.56 -6.14
C LEU A 85 -8.47 18.96 -4.72
N LEU A 86 -9.65 18.68 -4.16
CA LEU A 86 -9.77 18.00 -2.87
C LEU A 86 -9.13 16.62 -2.88
N ARG A 87 -9.34 15.84 -3.95
CA ARG A 87 -8.68 14.54 -4.10
C ARG A 87 -7.16 14.68 -4.14
N ALA A 88 -6.63 15.55 -4.99
CA ALA A 88 -5.19 15.78 -5.11
C ALA A 88 -4.56 16.26 -3.78
N ALA A 89 -5.29 17.09 -3.04
CA ALA A 89 -4.88 17.59 -1.73
C ALA A 89 -5.12 16.62 -0.57
N ASN A 90 -5.65 15.42 -0.78
CA ASN A 90 -5.84 14.43 0.30
C ASN A 90 -5.14 13.10 0.02
N VAL A 91 -4.84 12.82 -1.25
CA VAL A 91 -4.22 11.56 -1.68
C VAL A 91 -3.00 11.90 -2.51
N ASP A 92 -1.86 12.00 -1.85
CA ASP A 92 -0.55 12.11 -2.48
C ASP A 92 0.48 11.25 -1.75
N THR A 93 1.64 11.04 -2.37
CA THR A 93 2.72 10.22 -1.84
C THR A 93 3.18 10.68 -0.46
N GLU A 94 3.19 12.00 -0.19
CA GLU A 94 3.64 12.56 1.08
C GLU A 94 2.66 12.26 2.22
N ARG A 95 1.36 12.36 1.96
CA ARG A 95 0.28 12.02 2.89
C ARG A 95 0.25 10.53 3.17
N LEU A 96 0.38 9.69 2.13
CA LEU A 96 0.47 8.24 2.30
C LEU A 96 1.72 7.85 3.08
N ALA A 97 2.86 8.49 2.83
CA ALA A 97 4.09 8.28 3.60
C ALA A 97 3.93 8.67 5.07
N ARG A 98 3.29 9.80 5.37
CA ARG A 98 2.98 10.21 6.76
C ARG A 98 2.12 9.19 7.48
N ILE A 99 1.10 8.64 6.79
CA ILE A 99 0.25 7.60 7.34
C ILE A 99 1.06 6.32 7.59
N ALA A 100 1.90 5.90 6.63
CA ALA A 100 2.76 4.73 6.78
C ALA A 100 3.70 4.88 7.99
N ILE A 101 4.32 6.04 8.19
CA ILE A 101 5.16 6.32 9.37
C ILE A 101 4.34 6.28 10.65
N LYS A 102 3.14 6.89 10.66
CA LYS A 102 2.24 6.88 11.83
C LYS A 102 1.87 5.46 12.27
N PHE A 103 1.75 4.53 11.32
CA PHE A 103 1.46 3.13 11.58
C PHE A 103 2.72 2.25 11.66
N ASN A 104 3.92 2.83 11.73
CA ASN A 104 5.20 2.12 11.80
C ASN A 104 5.46 1.14 10.63
N PHE A 105 5.04 1.48 9.43
CA PHE A 105 5.25 0.68 8.20
C PHE A 105 6.50 1.10 7.39
N HIS A 106 7.56 1.60 8.04
CA HIS A 106 8.77 2.12 7.39
C HIS A 106 9.99 1.21 7.57
#